data_AF-F4XW75-F1
#
_entry.id   AF-F4XW75-F1
#
_cell.length_a   1.000
_cell.length_b   1.000
_cell.length_c   1.000
_cell.angle_alpha   90.00
_cell.angle_beta   90.00
_cell.angle_gamma   90.00
#
_symmetry.space_group_name_H-M   'P 1'
#
loop_
_entity.id
_entity.type
_entity.pdbx_description
1 polymer ?
#
loop_
_entity_poly.entity_id
_entity_poly.type
_entity_poly.pdbx_seq_one_letter_code
_entity_poly.pdbx_strand_id
1 'polypeptide(L)'
;MRLLRQPLSKLVQQSEMPEDTKEEITTYLGASKKAMEKEEPKKETVLANLESATETLETASRKLDAGKTLWDKAKPILLKVADWFGAAAASQIIGL
;
A
#
# COMPACT_ATOMS: atom_id res chain seq x y z
N MET A 1 8.22 -0.54 14.35
CA MET A 1 7.49 -0.73 13.08
C MET A 1 6.02 -0.24 13.15
N ARG A 2 5.79 1.06 13.43
CA ARG A 2 4.46 1.71 13.29
C ARG A 2 4.19 2.23 11.86
N LEU A 3 5.14 2.04 10.95
CA LEU A 3 5.25 2.75 9.66
C LEU A 3 4.08 2.48 8.70
N LEU A 4 3.48 1.28 8.73
CA LEU A 4 2.34 0.94 7.89
C LEU A 4 0.99 1.47 8.40
N ARG A 5 0.85 1.69 9.72
CA ARG A 5 -0.45 1.53 10.39
C ARG A 5 -1.45 2.66 10.18
N GLN A 6 -0.97 3.86 9.90
CA GLN A 6 -1.81 5.07 9.95
C GLN A 6 -1.72 5.92 8.68
N PRO A 7 -0.54 6.18 8.09
CA PRO A 7 -0.50 7.18 7.05
C PRO A 7 -1.23 6.70 5.80
N LEU A 8 -0.98 5.48 5.31
CA LEU A 8 -1.52 5.07 4.02
C LEU A 8 -3.03 4.82 4.04
N SER A 9 -3.55 4.00 4.96
CA SER A 9 -4.99 3.77 5.07
C SER A 9 -5.76 5.05 5.37
N LYS A 10 -5.21 5.97 6.19
CA LYS A 10 -5.85 7.26 6.45
C LYS A 10 -5.84 8.15 5.21
N LEU A 11 -4.72 8.21 4.48
CA LEU A 11 -4.63 8.95 3.21
C LEU A 11 -5.62 8.43 2.18
N VAL A 12 -5.79 7.11 2.07
CA VAL A 12 -6.79 6.47 1.19
C VAL A 12 -8.20 6.91 1.60
N GLN A 13 -8.54 6.80 2.89
CA GLN A 13 -9.86 7.18 3.39
C GLN A 13 -10.17 8.69 3.25
N GLN A 14 -9.14 9.54 3.33
CA GLN A 14 -9.27 11.00 3.15
C GLN A 14 -9.23 11.44 1.68
N SER A 15 -9.01 10.53 0.74
CA SER A 15 -8.98 10.86 -0.68
C SER A 15 -10.38 10.98 -1.27
N GLU A 16 -10.50 11.76 -2.33
CA GLU A 16 -11.73 11.91 -3.11
C GLU A 16 -11.93 10.77 -4.12
N MET A 17 -11.24 9.63 -3.93
CA MET A 17 -11.43 8.45 -4.76
C MET A 17 -12.81 7.80 -4.51
N PRO A 18 -13.33 7.04 -5.51
CA PRO A 18 -14.51 6.21 -5.36
C PRO A 18 -14.45 5.29 -4.13
N GLU A 19 -15.59 5.08 -3.47
CA GLU A 19 -15.66 4.31 -2.21
C GLU A 19 -15.24 2.85 -2.38
N ASP A 20 -15.63 2.21 -3.47
CA ASP A 20 -15.21 0.87 -3.87
C ASP A 20 -13.68 0.76 -3.99
N THR A 21 -13.06 1.74 -4.66
CA THR A 21 -11.58 1.79 -4.80
C THR A 21 -10.90 1.98 -3.44
N LYS A 22 -11.47 2.82 -2.56
CA LYS A 22 -10.94 3.03 -1.20
C LYS A 22 -11.07 1.77 -0.34
N GLU A 23 -12.21 1.08 -0.42
CA GLU A 23 -12.46 -0.16 0.32
C GLU A 23 -11.49 -1.27 -0.10
N GLU A 24 -11.28 -1.44 -1.40
CA GLU A 24 -10.34 -2.45 -1.92
C GLU A 24 -8.91 -2.21 -1.44
N ILE A 25 -8.39 -0.99 -1.63
CA ILE A 25 -7.04 -0.63 -1.17
C ILE A 25 -6.93 -0.81 0.35
N THR A 26 -7.91 -0.36 1.12
CA THR A 26 -7.87 -0.47 2.59
C THR A 26 -7.97 -1.92 3.08
N THR A 27 -8.66 -2.79 2.34
CA THR A 27 -8.73 -4.23 2.62
C THR A 27 -7.34 -4.87 2.52
N TYR A 28 -6.65 -4.66 1.40
CA TYR A 28 -5.29 -5.18 1.21
C TYR A 28 -4.31 -4.62 2.24
N LEU A 29 -4.33 -3.30 2.50
CA LEU A 29 -3.48 -2.71 3.53
C LEU A 29 -3.76 -3.26 4.94
N GLY A 30 -5.03 -3.54 5.25
CA GLY A 30 -5.44 -4.18 6.49
C GLY A 30 -4.91 -5.61 6.62
N ALA A 31 -4.94 -6.38 5.53
CA ALA A 31 -4.39 -7.74 5.48
C ALA A 31 -2.86 -7.75 5.62
N SER A 32 -2.14 -6.88 4.90
CA SER A 32 -0.69 -6.69 5.05
C SER A 32 -0.31 -6.38 6.50
N LYS A 33 -1.05 -5.47 7.13
CA LYS A 33 -0.84 -5.12 8.54
C LYS A 33 -1.02 -6.33 9.45
N LYS A 34 -2.14 -7.05 9.33
CA LYS A 34 -2.41 -8.24 10.15
C LYS A 34 -1.32 -9.31 9.99
N ALA A 35 -0.78 -9.48 8.78
CA ALA A 35 0.30 -10.42 8.51
C ALA A 35 1.65 -9.97 9.09
N MET A 36 1.92 -8.65 9.13
CA MET A 36 3.13 -8.08 9.73
C MET A 36 3.10 -8.09 11.26
N GLU A 37 1.92 -7.94 11.88
CA GLU A 37 1.75 -7.88 13.35
C GLU A 37 1.74 -9.25 14.03
N LYS A 38 1.89 -10.35 13.29
CA LYS A 38 2.03 -11.70 13.87
C LYS A 38 3.38 -11.83 14.58
N GLU A 39 3.42 -12.72 15.59
CA GLU A 39 4.65 -13.06 16.33
C GLU A 39 5.79 -13.44 15.38
N GLU A 40 5.47 -14.27 14.38
CA GLU A 40 6.28 -14.47 13.19
C GLU A 40 5.60 -13.79 11.98
N PRO A 41 6.15 -12.67 11.49
CA PRO A 41 5.58 -11.96 10.35
C PRO A 41 5.57 -12.82 9.07
N LYS A 42 4.41 -12.96 8.45
CA LYS A 42 4.26 -13.71 7.19
C LYS A 42 4.67 -12.85 6.00
N LYS A 43 5.97 -12.74 5.75
CA LYS A 43 6.56 -11.79 4.78
C LYS A 43 5.92 -11.87 3.39
N GLU A 44 5.73 -13.08 2.84
CA GLU A 44 5.08 -13.28 1.55
C GLU A 44 3.64 -12.76 1.52
N THR A 45 2.87 -12.99 2.58
CA THR A 45 1.50 -12.45 2.70
C THR A 45 1.50 -10.93 2.81
N VAL A 46 2.48 -10.34 3.50
CA VAL A 46 2.59 -8.88 3.58
C VAL A 46 2.88 -8.31 2.20
N LEU A 47 3.85 -8.88 1.48
CA LEU A 47 4.24 -8.47 0.13
C LEU A 47 3.08 -8.57 -0.86
N ALA A 48 2.43 -9.72 -0.95
CA ALA A 48 1.33 -9.93 -1.89
C ALA A 48 0.18 -8.93 -1.70
N ASN A 49 -0.20 -8.65 -0.45
CA ASN A 49 -1.25 -7.67 -0.18
C ASN A 49 -0.76 -6.22 -0.43
N LEU A 50 0.52 -5.91 -0.21
CA LEU A 50 1.05 -4.58 -0.54
C LEU A 50 1.10 -4.36 -2.05
N GLU A 51 1.47 -5.39 -2.81
CA GLU A 51 1.45 -5.40 -4.27
C GLU A 51 0.04 -5.13 -4.78
N SER A 52 -0.97 -5.88 -4.34
CA SER A 52 -2.36 -5.63 -4.74
C SER A 52 -2.85 -4.23 -4.37
N ALA A 53 -2.57 -3.73 -3.16
CA ALA A 53 -2.93 -2.36 -2.78
C ALA A 53 -2.27 -1.31 -3.69
N THR A 54 -1.04 -1.58 -4.12
CA THR A 54 -0.23 -0.69 -4.94
C THR A 54 -0.69 -0.71 -6.39
N GLU A 55 -1.02 -1.88 -6.95
CA GLU A 55 -1.60 -2.03 -8.30
C GLU A 55 -2.97 -1.33 -8.43
N THR A 56 -3.86 -1.51 -7.44
CA THR A 56 -5.17 -0.82 -7.43
C THR A 56 -4.97 0.70 -7.37
N LEU A 57 -4.06 1.18 -6.52
CA LEU A 57 -3.77 2.60 -6.41
C LEU A 57 -3.11 3.16 -7.68
N GLU A 58 -2.19 2.43 -8.30
CA GLU A 58 -1.56 2.84 -9.55
C GLU A 58 -2.59 2.92 -10.68
N THR A 59 -3.48 1.93 -10.78
CA THR A 59 -4.58 1.93 -11.74
C THR A 59 -5.50 3.14 -11.54
N ALA A 60 -5.86 3.46 -10.29
CA ALA A 60 -6.63 4.65 -9.96
C ALA A 60 -5.87 5.94 -10.33
N SER A 61 -4.55 5.98 -10.12
CA SER A 61 -3.71 7.14 -10.43
C SER A 61 -3.65 7.49 -11.91
N ARG A 62 -3.82 6.50 -12.80
CA ARG A 62 -3.86 6.68 -14.25
C ARG A 62 -5.20 7.21 -14.75
N LYS A 63 -6.27 7.07 -13.95
CA LYS A 63 -7.65 7.41 -14.33
C LYS A 63 -8.21 8.64 -13.61
N LEU A 64 -7.69 8.96 -12.41
CA LEU A 64 -8.26 9.94 -11.50
C LEU A 64 -7.17 10.86 -10.94
N ASP A 65 -7.41 12.18 -10.92
CA ASP A 65 -6.50 13.16 -10.32
C ASP A 65 -6.31 12.93 -8.81
N ALA A 66 -7.39 12.56 -8.11
CA ALA A 66 -7.33 12.17 -6.70
C ALA A 66 -6.44 10.93 -6.49
N GLY A 67 -6.48 9.97 -7.42
CA GLY A 67 -5.62 8.79 -7.43
C GLY A 67 -4.14 9.17 -7.63
N LYS A 68 -3.85 10.09 -8.55
CA LYS A 68 -2.48 10.59 -8.79
C LYS A 68 -1.91 11.30 -7.57
N THR A 69 -2.70 12.18 -6.96
CA THR A 69 -2.31 12.89 -5.72
C THR A 69 -2.03 11.90 -4.59
N LEU A 70 -2.85 10.87 -4.45
CA LEU A 70 -2.64 9.84 -3.44
C LEU A 70 -1.40 8.99 -3.73
N TRP A 71 -1.17 8.59 -4.99
CA TRP A 71 0.00 7.84 -5.42
C TRP A 71 1.31 8.52 -5.05
N ASP A 72 1.43 9.83 -5.30
CA ASP A 72 2.65 10.58 -4.97
C ASP A 72 2.88 10.68 -3.45
N LYS A 73 1.81 10.75 -2.65
CA LYS A 73 1.89 10.68 -1.18
C LYS A 73 2.20 9.26 -0.67
N ALA A 74 1.75 8.24 -1.39
CA ALA A 74 1.87 6.83 -1.04
C ALA A 74 3.29 6.28 -1.28
N LYS A 75 3.92 6.64 -2.40
CA LYS A 75 5.26 6.18 -2.80
C LYS A 75 6.31 6.19 -1.68
N PRO A 76 6.55 7.30 -0.95
CA PRO A 76 7.57 7.30 0.10
C PRO A 76 7.24 6.38 1.30
N ILE A 77 5.96 6.05 1.50
CA ILE A 77 5.53 5.09 2.53
C ILE A 77 5.77 3.67 2.03
N LEU A 78 5.40 3.37 0.78
CA LEU A 78 5.62 2.07 0.14
C LEU A 78 7.11 1.72 0.06
N LEU A 79 7.98 2.68 -0.30
CA LEU A 79 9.44 2.52 -0.30
C LEU A 79 9.98 2.09 1.06
N LYS A 80 9.60 2.78 2.14
CA LYS A 80 10.03 2.44 3.51
C LYS A 80 9.62 1.04 3.94
N VAL A 81 8.51 0.55 3.40
CA VAL A 81 8.00 -0.78 3.71
C VAL A 81 8.78 -1.82 2.91
N ALA A 82 9.04 -1.54 1.64
CA ALA A 82 9.87 -2.39 0.81
C ALA A 82 11.30 -2.53 1.34
N ASP A 83 11.88 -1.47 1.93
CA ASP A 83 13.19 -1.53 2.59
C ASP A 83 13.24 -2.61 3.70
N TRP A 84 12.12 -2.89 4.37
CA TRP A 84 12.03 -3.96 5.38
C TRP A 84 12.13 -5.36 4.77
N PHE A 85 11.81 -5.50 3.50
CA PHE A 85 11.89 -6.75 2.74
C PHE A 85 13.18 -6.87 1.92
N GLY A 86 13.98 -5.81 1.84
CA GLY A 86 15.18 -5.72 1.02
C GLY A 86 14.90 -5.24 -0.41
N ALA A 87 15.97 -4.94 -1.14
CA ALA A 87 15.90 -4.25 -2.44
C ALA A 87 15.02 -4.96 -3.49
N ALA A 88 14.97 -6.29 -3.50
CA ALA A 88 14.18 -7.06 -4.46
C ALA A 88 12.67 -6.79 -4.33
N ALA A 89 12.18 -6.60 -3.12
CA ALA A 89 10.77 -6.30 -2.87
C ALA A 89 10.40 -4.85 -3.23
N ALA A 90 11.36 -3.91 -3.20
CA ALA A 90 11.12 -2.53 -3.62
C ALA A 90 10.85 -2.42 -5.11
N SER A 91 11.61 -3.14 -5.92
CA SER A 91 11.36 -3.27 -7.36
C SER A 91 10.00 -3.93 -7.64
N GLN A 92 9.65 -4.99 -6.91
CA GLN A 92 8.37 -5.69 -7.11
C GLN A 92 7.16 -4.81 -6.76
N ILE A 93 7.20 -4.09 -5.64
CA ILE A 93 6.06 -3.28 -5.19
C ILE A 93 5.90 -2.02 -6.06
N ILE A 94 6.99 -1.37 -6.46
CA ILE A 94 6.94 -0.01 -7.06
C ILE A 94 7.15 -0.05 -8.58
N GLY A 95 7.49 -1.21 -9.15
CA GLY A 95 7.77 -1.36 -10.58
C GLY A 95 9.04 -0.65 -11.04
N LEU A 96 10.02 -0.46 -10.14
CA LEU A 96 11.33 0.16 -10.41
C LEU A 96 12.39 -0.86 -10.82
#